data_AF-X1SII3-F1
#
_entry.id   AF-X1SII3-F1
#
_cell.length_a   1.000
_cell.length_b   1.000
_cell.length_c   1.000
_cell.angle_alpha   90.00
_cell.angle_beta   90.00
_cell.angle_gamma   90.00
#
_symmetry.space_group_name_H-M   'P 1'
#
loop_
_entity.id
_entity.type
_entity.pdbx_description
1 polymer ?
#
loop_
_entity_poly.entity_id
_entity_poly.type
_entity_poly.pdbx_seq_one_letter_code
_entity_poly.pdbx_strand_id
1 'polypeptide(L)'
;LDILAPADPMYTTDIVGALGYTPGDYFPFFNGTSSACPFAAGAVACIQNAAISKLGRHLTPAEVKNLLIVTGDPVIDARVDITKPRINLGFAIASPTGPPIYIEQGCTLNDFQAVDTNSYWAWDPNWDPDSNNIDEDPNFIAGYYLSQLASDQITESNCVDGGNDLAMNVGLDTYTTRIDGVNDVNVSMVDMGYHYNRGVALYELTVIVMAEDANDPNAHGMVDPNSGWYYEGVEVTLTAKPDDGYYLKGWYDINDVLIAYTKKLDVIMDANQVLIAK
;
A
#
# COMPACT_ATOMS: atom_id res chain seq x y z
N LEU A 1 8.03 -17.16 28.23
CA LEU A 1 7.20 -17.45 27.04
C LEU A 1 6.38 -16.21 26.73
N ASP A 2 6.65 -15.58 25.59
CA ASP A 2 6.07 -14.29 25.23
C ASP A 2 4.86 -14.42 24.30
N ILE A 3 4.88 -15.41 23.39
CA ILE A 3 3.86 -15.68 22.38
C ILE A 3 3.69 -17.20 22.18
N LEU A 4 2.57 -17.61 21.58
CA LEU A 4 2.24 -18.98 21.18
C LEU A 4 2.15 -19.11 19.65
N ALA A 5 2.35 -20.32 19.12
CA ALA A 5 2.11 -20.64 17.72
C ALA A 5 1.66 -22.12 17.58
N PRO A 6 1.05 -22.52 16.45
CA PRO A 6 0.60 -23.90 16.22
C PRO A 6 1.75 -24.92 16.37
N ALA A 7 1.46 -26.06 17.00
CA ALA A 7 2.51 -27.02 17.37
C ALA A 7 2.08 -28.49 17.56
N ASP A 8 0.80 -28.84 17.33
CA ASP A 8 0.32 -30.20 17.59
C ASP A 8 -1.03 -30.53 16.91
N PRO A 9 -1.08 -31.48 15.95
CA PRO A 9 0.00 -31.99 15.11
C PRO A 9 0.25 -31.12 13.87
N MET A 10 1.50 -31.04 13.42
CA MET A 10 1.90 -30.27 12.24
C MET A 10 2.26 -31.18 11.06
N TYR A 11 1.70 -30.85 9.90
CA TYR A 11 2.09 -31.44 8.62
C TYR A 11 3.32 -30.72 8.07
N THR A 12 4.40 -31.45 7.82
CA THR A 12 5.67 -30.89 7.34
C THR A 12 6.33 -31.83 6.34
N THR A 13 7.34 -31.35 5.63
CA THR A 13 8.20 -32.20 4.81
C THR A 13 9.02 -33.16 5.66
N ASP A 14 9.34 -34.32 5.10
CA ASP A 14 10.20 -35.35 5.69
C ASP A 14 11.37 -35.64 4.74
N ILE A 15 12.43 -36.26 5.26
CA ILE A 15 13.53 -36.71 4.42
C ILE A 15 13.06 -37.91 3.60
N VAL A 16 13.20 -37.83 2.27
CA VAL A 16 12.76 -38.92 1.39
C VAL A 16 13.54 -40.22 1.68
N GLY A 17 12.80 -41.32 1.87
CA GLY A 17 13.35 -42.66 2.00
C GLY A 17 13.68 -43.06 3.44
N ALA A 18 14.61 -44.00 3.62
CA ALA A 18 14.85 -44.66 4.90
C ALA A 18 15.45 -43.76 6.02
N LEU A 19 15.80 -42.52 5.68
CA LEU A 19 16.32 -41.53 6.63
C LEU A 19 15.21 -40.62 7.19
N GLY A 20 14.01 -40.62 6.60
CA GLY A 20 12.83 -39.91 7.12
C GLY A 20 12.11 -40.69 8.21
N TYR A 21 11.17 -40.02 8.87
CA TYR A 21 10.27 -40.66 9.84
C TYR A 21 9.28 -41.62 9.17
N THR A 22 8.92 -41.36 7.91
CA THR A 22 8.10 -42.23 7.09
C THR A 22 8.72 -42.42 5.70
N PRO A 23 8.32 -43.46 4.94
CA PRO A 23 8.87 -43.69 3.59
C PRO A 23 8.54 -42.59 2.56
N GLY A 24 7.61 -41.67 2.87
CA GLY A 24 7.20 -40.58 1.99
C GLY A 24 8.07 -39.33 2.11
N ASP A 25 7.61 -38.25 1.48
CA ASP A 25 8.22 -36.91 1.48
C ASP A 25 7.58 -35.94 2.50
N TYR A 26 6.57 -36.40 3.25
CA TYR A 26 5.87 -35.62 4.27
C TYR A 26 5.66 -36.42 5.56
N PHE A 27 5.68 -35.70 6.68
CA PHE A 27 5.38 -36.23 8.01
C PHE A 27 4.21 -35.45 8.65
N PRO A 28 3.05 -36.09 8.90
CA PRO A 28 1.85 -35.42 9.42
C PRO A 28 1.84 -35.21 10.94
N PHE A 29 2.78 -35.78 11.67
CA PHE A 29 2.72 -35.88 13.13
C PHE A 29 3.86 -35.13 13.83
N PHE A 30 4.46 -34.13 13.17
CA PHE A 30 5.49 -33.32 13.81
C PHE A 30 4.86 -32.49 14.93
N ASN A 31 5.42 -32.57 16.14
CA ASN A 31 4.83 -31.92 17.31
C ASN A 31 5.88 -31.41 18.30
N GLY A 32 5.41 -30.66 19.29
CA GLY A 32 6.24 -30.13 20.38
C GLY A 32 6.60 -28.66 20.17
N THR A 33 7.16 -28.02 21.18
CA THR A 33 7.47 -26.57 21.16
C THR A 33 8.41 -26.18 20.02
N SER A 34 9.32 -27.08 19.61
CA SER A 34 10.18 -26.89 18.44
C SER A 34 9.42 -26.71 17.13
N SER A 35 8.21 -27.28 17.02
CA SER A 35 7.34 -27.11 15.85
C SER A 35 6.63 -25.75 15.81
N ALA A 36 6.52 -25.06 16.94
CA ALA A 36 6.00 -23.69 17.03
C ALA A 36 7.01 -22.63 16.53
N CYS A 37 8.30 -22.86 16.78
CA CYS A 37 9.38 -21.93 16.41
C CYS A 37 9.41 -21.53 14.92
N PRO A 38 9.28 -22.44 13.93
CA PRO A 38 9.29 -22.06 12.52
C PRO A 38 8.10 -21.18 12.12
N PHE A 39 6.93 -21.31 12.76
CA PHE A 39 5.80 -20.39 12.52
C PHE A 39 6.13 -18.97 12.95
N ALA A 40 6.74 -18.80 14.12
CA ALA A 40 7.19 -17.50 14.58
C ALA A 40 8.26 -16.91 13.65
N ALA A 41 9.24 -17.72 13.23
CA ALA A 41 10.28 -17.28 12.30
C ALA A 41 9.71 -16.85 10.94
N GLY A 42 8.80 -17.65 10.36
CA GLY A 42 8.12 -17.33 9.10
C GLY A 42 7.25 -16.07 9.21
N ALA A 43 6.49 -15.92 10.30
CA ALA A 43 5.70 -14.72 10.57
C ALA A 43 6.58 -13.46 10.62
N VAL A 44 7.72 -13.53 11.31
CA VAL A 44 8.67 -12.40 11.36
C VAL A 44 9.24 -12.06 9.99
N ALA A 45 9.54 -13.03 9.14
CA ALA A 45 10.00 -12.77 7.77
C ALA A 45 8.95 -11.98 6.96
N CYS A 46 7.68 -12.39 7.04
CA CYS A 46 6.57 -11.67 6.40
C CYS A 46 6.40 -10.25 6.97
N ILE A 47 6.48 -10.10 8.30
CA ILE A 47 6.41 -8.78 8.98
C ILE A 47 7.56 -7.87 8.53
N GLN A 48 8.78 -8.40 8.40
CA GLN A 48 9.93 -7.60 7.96
C GLN A 48 9.79 -7.13 6.52
N ASN A 49 9.25 -7.97 5.64
CA ASN A 49 8.94 -7.56 4.27
C ASN A 49 7.87 -6.46 4.23
N ALA A 50 6.80 -6.61 5.02
CA ALA A 50 5.77 -5.59 5.18
C ALA A 50 6.34 -4.29 5.76
N ALA A 51 7.27 -4.36 6.71
CA ALA A 51 7.92 -3.21 7.31
C ALA A 51 8.78 -2.43 6.32
N ILE A 52 9.55 -3.10 5.46
CA ILE A 52 10.28 -2.42 4.36
C ILE A 52 9.29 -1.68 3.45
N SER A 53 8.21 -2.35 3.05
CA SER A 53 7.22 -1.77 2.14
C SER A 53 6.48 -0.58 2.76
N LYS A 54 6.08 -0.67 4.04
CA LYS A 54 5.25 0.33 4.72
C LYS A 54 6.03 1.45 5.40
N LEU A 55 7.23 1.16 5.90
CA LEU A 55 8.02 2.06 6.74
C LEU A 55 9.37 2.42 6.11
N GLY A 56 9.74 1.81 4.98
CA GLY A 56 11.06 1.98 4.35
C GLY A 56 12.21 1.40 5.17
N ARG A 57 11.93 0.63 6.23
CA ARG A 57 12.95 0.04 7.11
C ARG A 57 12.50 -1.26 7.74
N HIS A 58 13.47 -2.05 8.19
CA HIS A 58 13.23 -3.18 9.07
C HIS A 58 12.82 -2.74 10.48
N LEU A 59 12.00 -3.57 11.12
CA LEU A 59 11.71 -3.44 12.54
C LEU A 59 12.86 -4.01 13.38
N THR A 60 13.15 -3.37 14.50
CA THR A 60 14.07 -3.89 15.52
C THR A 60 13.49 -5.13 16.20
N PRO A 61 14.32 -6.01 16.80
CA PRO A 61 13.82 -7.17 17.54
C PRO A 61 12.80 -6.82 18.64
N ALA A 62 12.97 -5.65 19.29
CA ALA A 62 12.05 -5.17 20.31
C ALA A 62 10.69 -4.75 19.70
N GLU A 63 10.71 -4.04 18.57
CA GLU A 63 9.49 -3.67 17.84
C GLU A 63 8.74 -4.90 17.35
N VAL A 64 9.44 -5.87 16.75
CA VAL A 64 8.84 -7.14 16.31
C VAL A 64 8.22 -7.91 17.47
N LYS A 65 8.95 -8.02 18.60
CA LYS A 65 8.45 -8.69 19.79
C LYS A 65 7.19 -8.00 20.32
N ASN A 66 7.22 -6.67 20.44
CA ASN A 66 6.07 -5.91 20.91
C ASN A 66 4.86 -6.09 19.97
N LEU A 67 5.09 -5.97 18.66
CA LEU A 67 4.06 -6.15 17.63
C LEU A 67 3.38 -7.51 17.75
N LEU A 68 4.15 -8.60 17.81
CA LEU A 68 3.60 -9.95 17.94
C LEU A 68 2.83 -10.17 19.26
N ILE A 69 3.18 -9.48 20.33
CA ILE A 69 2.47 -9.53 21.61
C ILE A 69 1.14 -8.79 21.52
N VAL A 70 1.16 -7.54 21.02
CA VAL A 70 -0.03 -6.68 21.00
C VAL A 70 -1.06 -7.11 19.96
N THR A 71 -0.63 -7.74 18.87
CA THR A 71 -1.54 -8.19 17.81
C THR A 71 -1.93 -9.66 17.92
N GLY A 72 -1.37 -10.42 18.86
CA GLY A 72 -1.67 -11.85 18.97
C GLY A 72 -2.99 -12.14 19.68
N ASP A 73 -3.68 -13.20 19.26
CA ASP A 73 -4.95 -13.62 19.85
C ASP A 73 -4.69 -14.24 21.23
N PRO A 74 -5.35 -13.83 22.32
CA PRO A 74 -5.18 -14.49 23.61
C PRO A 74 -5.69 -15.93 23.54
N VAL A 75 -4.80 -16.90 23.78
CA VAL A 75 -5.14 -18.33 23.81
C VAL A 75 -4.66 -18.95 25.11
N ILE A 76 -5.48 -19.84 25.68
CA ILE A 76 -5.16 -20.64 26.85
C ILE A 76 -4.46 -21.92 26.40
N ASP A 77 -3.23 -22.13 26.86
CA ASP A 77 -2.59 -23.44 26.78
C ASP A 77 -3.04 -24.29 27.97
N ALA A 78 -3.99 -25.20 27.72
CA ALA A 78 -4.59 -26.06 28.74
C ALA A 78 -3.60 -27.07 29.38
N ARG A 79 -2.39 -27.27 28.83
CA ARG A 79 -1.38 -28.18 29.40
C ARG A 79 -0.61 -27.56 30.55
N VAL A 80 -0.46 -26.24 30.53
CA VAL A 80 0.34 -25.47 31.51
C VAL A 80 -0.46 -24.33 32.16
N ASP A 81 -1.74 -24.20 31.81
CA ASP A 81 -2.71 -23.21 32.31
C ASP A 81 -2.18 -21.76 32.24
N ILE A 82 -1.67 -21.38 31.06
CA ILE A 82 -1.21 -20.03 30.77
C ILE A 82 -2.02 -19.42 29.63
N THR A 83 -2.42 -18.16 29.78
CA THR A 83 -2.97 -17.36 28.69
C THR A 83 -1.84 -16.53 28.08
N LYS A 84 -1.57 -16.74 26.79
CA LYS A 84 -0.55 -15.99 26.05
C LYS A 84 -1.04 -15.70 24.63
N PRO A 85 -0.59 -14.59 24.02
CA PRO A 85 -0.98 -14.24 22.66
C PRO A 85 -0.42 -15.26 21.66
N ARG A 86 -1.31 -15.90 20.88
CA ARG A 86 -0.96 -16.70 19.71
C ARG A 86 -0.77 -15.77 18.52
N ILE A 87 0.25 -16.01 17.71
CA ILE A 87 0.55 -15.19 16.53
C ILE A 87 -0.68 -15.07 15.63
N ASN A 88 -1.07 -13.82 15.35
CA ASN A 88 -2.01 -13.44 14.31
C ASN A 88 -1.26 -12.62 13.26
N LEU A 89 -0.81 -13.30 12.20
CA LEU A 89 0.05 -12.69 11.17
C LEU A 89 -0.68 -11.60 10.38
N GLY A 90 -1.97 -11.80 10.09
CA GLY A 90 -2.77 -10.81 9.38
C GLY A 90 -2.84 -9.49 10.14
N PHE A 91 -3.14 -9.56 11.44
CA PHE A 91 -3.19 -8.36 12.28
C PHE A 91 -1.80 -7.72 12.49
N ALA A 92 -0.75 -8.55 12.65
CA ALA A 92 0.62 -8.06 12.76
C ALA A 92 1.10 -7.32 11.50
N ILE A 93 0.77 -7.80 10.30
CA ILE A 93 1.10 -7.11 9.04
C ILE A 93 0.26 -5.83 8.88
N ALA A 94 -0.97 -5.82 9.39
CA ALA A 94 -1.86 -4.67 9.39
C ALA A 94 -1.52 -3.61 10.45
N SER A 95 -0.53 -3.81 11.33
CA SER A 95 -0.14 -2.90 12.41
C SER A 95 1.37 -2.56 12.30
N PRO A 96 1.90 -1.39 12.72
CA PRO A 96 1.27 -0.26 13.41
C PRO A 96 0.62 0.78 12.49
N THR A 97 0.70 0.58 11.17
CA THR A 97 0.22 1.50 10.14
C THR A 97 -0.71 0.79 9.16
N GLY A 98 -1.68 0.05 9.68
CA GLY A 98 -2.92 -0.10 8.93
C GLY A 98 -3.47 1.30 8.74
N PRO A 99 -4.12 1.63 7.60
CA PRO A 99 -4.95 2.82 7.60
C PRO A 99 -5.75 2.83 8.88
N PRO A 100 -5.80 3.96 9.60
CA PRO A 100 -6.73 4.07 10.68
C PRO A 100 -8.13 4.02 10.06
N ILE A 101 -8.68 2.82 9.97
CA ILE A 101 -10.09 2.63 9.70
C ILE A 101 -10.73 2.91 11.04
N TYR A 102 -11.24 4.13 11.19
CA TYR A 102 -12.14 4.45 12.27
C TYR A 102 -13.42 3.63 12.05
N ILE A 103 -13.69 2.71 12.98
CA ILE A 103 -14.92 1.93 13.01
C ILE A 103 -15.73 2.54 14.13
N GLU A 104 -16.81 3.23 13.78
CA GLU A 104 -17.72 3.83 14.75
C GLU A 104 -18.19 2.77 15.77
N GLN A 105 -18.51 3.23 16.99
CA GLN A 105 -19.03 2.37 18.05
C GLN A 105 -20.27 1.59 17.57
N GLY A 106 -20.08 0.31 17.25
CA GLY A 106 -21.15 -0.57 16.75
C GLY A 106 -20.92 -1.13 15.34
N CYS A 107 -19.89 -0.69 14.61
CA CYS A 107 -19.55 -1.21 13.28
C CYS A 107 -18.54 -2.37 13.36
N THR A 108 -18.39 -3.13 12.25
CA THR A 108 -17.53 -4.34 12.20
C THR A 108 -16.65 -4.43 10.96
N LEU A 109 -15.40 -4.83 11.16
CA LEU A 109 -14.40 -5.11 10.13
C LEU A 109 -13.73 -6.45 10.45
N ASN A 110 -13.76 -7.41 9.51
CA ASN A 110 -13.11 -8.72 9.61
C ASN A 110 -13.44 -9.54 10.88
N ASP A 111 -14.73 -9.87 11.08
CA ASP A 111 -15.23 -10.77 12.14
C ASP A 111 -15.11 -10.26 13.60
N PHE A 112 -14.91 -8.96 13.81
CA PHE A 112 -15.58 -8.32 14.94
C PHE A 112 -17.10 -8.48 14.73
N GLN A 113 -17.90 -8.68 15.79
CA GLN A 113 -19.35 -8.93 15.67
C GLN A 113 -20.17 -7.81 16.33
N ALA A 114 -20.83 -7.00 15.52
CA ALA A 114 -21.84 -6.03 15.90
C ALA A 114 -23.08 -6.79 16.35
N VAL A 115 -23.83 -6.22 17.29
CA VAL A 115 -24.95 -6.91 17.93
C VAL A 115 -26.04 -7.25 16.90
N ASP A 116 -26.28 -8.55 16.76
CA ASP A 116 -27.34 -9.29 16.02
C ASP A 116 -28.11 -8.55 14.89
N THR A 117 -27.64 -8.74 13.64
CA THR A 117 -28.22 -8.22 12.40
C THR A 117 -29.40 -9.02 11.85
N ASN A 118 -29.97 -9.95 12.61
CA ASN A 118 -31.20 -10.67 12.20
C ASN A 118 -32.46 -9.79 12.20
N SER A 119 -32.32 -8.49 12.47
CA SER A 119 -33.37 -7.48 12.33
C SER A 119 -33.06 -6.35 11.33
N TYR A 120 -31.97 -6.42 10.55
CA TYR A 120 -31.64 -5.38 9.56
C TYR A 120 -31.42 -5.95 8.15
N TRP A 121 -32.28 -5.57 7.21
CA TRP A 121 -32.11 -5.88 5.80
C TRP A 121 -30.94 -5.04 5.25
N ALA A 122 -29.86 -5.70 4.81
CA ALA A 122 -28.65 -5.08 4.26
C ALA A 122 -28.85 -4.35 2.91
N TRP A 123 -30.10 -4.02 2.58
CA TRP A 123 -30.48 -3.05 1.58
C TRP A 123 -31.80 -2.45 2.07
N ASP A 124 -31.72 -1.48 2.97
CA ASP A 124 -32.88 -0.66 3.31
C ASP A 124 -33.12 0.29 2.11
N PRO A 125 -34.23 0.15 1.37
CA PRO A 125 -34.57 1.11 0.33
C PRO A 125 -34.87 2.52 0.91
N ASN A 126 -35.00 2.63 2.23
CA ASN A 126 -35.02 3.90 2.94
C ASN A 126 -33.60 4.19 3.44
N TRP A 127 -32.82 4.86 2.60
CA TRP A 127 -31.61 5.52 3.05
C TRP A 127 -31.91 6.34 4.30
N ASP A 128 -31.20 6.06 5.41
CA ASP A 128 -31.31 6.87 6.63
C ASP A 128 -30.50 8.16 6.40
N PRO A 129 -31.17 9.32 6.22
CA PRO A 129 -30.48 10.59 6.02
C PRO A 129 -29.65 11.02 7.24
N ASP A 130 -29.86 10.41 8.41
CA ASP A 130 -29.12 10.69 9.65
C ASP A 130 -27.94 9.72 9.88
N SER A 131 -27.67 8.80 8.92
CA SER A 131 -26.62 7.80 9.05
C SER A 131 -25.19 8.35 8.93
N ASN A 132 -25.02 9.61 8.55
CA ASN A 132 -23.73 10.25 8.24
C ASN A 132 -22.86 9.47 7.22
N ASN A 133 -23.47 8.54 6.48
CA ASN A 133 -22.83 7.87 5.38
C ASN A 133 -22.95 8.73 4.12
N ILE A 134 -22.03 8.54 3.17
CA ILE A 134 -22.04 9.20 1.87
C ILE A 134 -22.23 8.11 0.81
N ASP A 135 -23.36 8.14 0.09
CA ASP A 135 -23.67 7.27 -1.06
C ASP A 135 -23.45 8.00 -2.38
N GLU A 136 -22.33 8.68 -2.47
CA GLU A 136 -21.89 9.44 -3.63
C GLU A 136 -20.42 9.09 -3.92
N ASP A 137 -19.95 9.41 -5.12
CA ASP A 137 -18.55 9.17 -5.49
C ASP A 137 -17.61 9.98 -4.57
N PRO A 138 -16.70 9.32 -3.82
CA PRO A 138 -15.74 10.00 -2.95
C PRO A 138 -14.69 10.81 -3.72
N ASN A 139 -14.69 10.79 -5.07
CA ASN A 139 -13.76 11.54 -5.92
C ASN A 139 -12.29 11.23 -5.57
N PHE A 140 -11.94 9.94 -5.55
CA PHE A 140 -10.55 9.53 -5.33
C PHE A 140 -9.63 9.95 -6.47
N ILE A 141 -8.42 10.38 -6.12
CA ILE A 141 -7.32 10.70 -7.03
C ILE A 141 -6.07 9.92 -6.61
N ALA A 142 -5.35 9.34 -7.57
CA ALA A 142 -4.09 8.62 -7.35
C ALA A 142 -4.13 7.60 -6.19
N GLY A 143 -4.96 6.55 -6.32
CA GLY A 143 -5.17 5.55 -5.26
C GLY A 143 -6.42 5.88 -4.44
N TYR A 144 -6.27 6.06 -3.12
CA TYR A 144 -7.37 6.41 -2.21
C TYR A 144 -7.25 7.81 -1.61
N TYR A 145 -6.44 8.70 -2.20
CA TYR A 145 -6.43 10.10 -1.78
C TYR A 145 -7.70 10.79 -2.26
N LEU A 146 -8.23 11.72 -1.48
CA LEU A 146 -9.38 12.52 -1.84
C LEU A 146 -8.93 13.66 -2.75
N SER A 147 -9.69 13.94 -3.80
CA SER A 147 -9.48 15.14 -4.61
C SER A 147 -9.76 16.37 -3.75
N GLN A 148 -8.77 17.28 -3.62
CA GLN A 148 -8.95 18.50 -2.84
C GLN A 148 -8.54 19.77 -3.59
N LEU A 149 -9.36 20.82 -3.52
CA LEU A 149 -9.02 22.10 -4.15
C LEU A 149 -7.76 22.70 -3.53
N ALA A 150 -7.52 22.43 -2.25
CA ALA A 150 -6.36 22.90 -1.51
C ALA A 150 -5.02 22.30 -1.99
N SER A 151 -5.05 21.23 -2.80
CA SER A 151 -3.87 20.64 -3.46
C SER A 151 -3.91 20.80 -4.98
N ASP A 152 -4.60 21.83 -5.49
CA ASP A 152 -4.73 22.19 -6.91
C ASP A 152 -5.52 21.19 -7.78
N GLN A 153 -6.45 20.44 -7.19
CA GLN A 153 -7.42 19.65 -7.96
C GLN A 153 -8.59 20.52 -8.43
N ILE A 154 -9.32 20.03 -9.43
CA ILE A 154 -10.45 20.73 -10.05
C ILE A 154 -11.80 20.43 -9.37
N THR A 155 -11.82 19.52 -8.41
CA THR A 155 -13.04 19.08 -7.72
C THR A 155 -12.71 18.82 -6.25
N GLU A 156 -13.58 19.29 -5.35
CA GLU A 156 -13.50 18.96 -3.93
C GLU A 156 -14.29 17.66 -3.70
N SER A 157 -13.67 16.69 -3.06
CA SER A 157 -14.37 15.48 -2.63
C SER A 157 -15.40 15.83 -1.55
N ASN A 158 -16.57 15.23 -1.66
CA ASN A 158 -17.62 15.32 -0.63
C ASN A 158 -17.24 14.62 0.69
N CYS A 159 -16.18 13.82 0.68
CA CYS A 159 -15.61 13.21 1.88
C CYS A 159 -14.69 14.14 2.66
N VAL A 160 -14.32 15.31 2.11
CA VAL A 160 -13.52 16.31 2.83
C VAL A 160 -14.38 16.94 3.93
N ASP A 161 -13.89 16.93 5.16
CA ASP A 161 -14.63 17.31 6.37
C ASP A 161 -15.98 16.57 6.53
N GLY A 162 -16.13 15.39 5.91
CA GLY A 162 -17.38 14.65 5.87
C GLY A 162 -17.71 13.90 7.16
N GLY A 163 -16.74 13.75 8.06
CA GLY A 163 -16.86 12.98 9.29
C GLY A 163 -17.71 13.65 10.38
N ASN A 164 -17.90 12.94 11.49
CA ASN A 164 -18.79 13.35 12.58
C ASN A 164 -18.08 13.77 13.88
N ASP A 165 -16.75 13.78 13.88
CA ASP A 165 -15.92 14.26 14.99
C ASP A 165 -14.68 14.96 14.44
N LEU A 166 -14.00 15.75 15.28
CA LEU A 166 -12.78 16.44 14.90
C LEU A 166 -11.67 15.47 14.56
N ALA A 167 -10.87 15.76 13.52
CA ALA A 167 -9.71 14.95 13.14
C ALA A 167 -8.76 14.68 14.33
N MET A 168 -8.58 15.67 15.22
CA MET A 168 -7.76 15.49 16.42
C MET A 168 -8.36 14.55 17.47
N ASN A 169 -9.68 14.50 17.60
CA ASN A 169 -10.35 13.67 18.60
C ASN A 169 -10.24 12.19 18.24
N VAL A 170 -10.25 11.89 16.93
CA VAL A 170 -10.08 10.54 16.40
C VAL A 170 -8.61 10.21 16.05
N GLY A 171 -7.68 11.16 16.24
CA GLY A 171 -6.23 10.98 16.04
C GLY A 171 -5.78 10.91 14.58
N LEU A 172 -6.57 11.45 13.66
CA LEU A 172 -6.33 11.47 12.22
C LEU A 172 -5.67 12.75 11.71
N ASP A 173 -5.56 13.76 12.57
CA ASP A 173 -4.87 15.03 12.31
C ASP A 173 -3.35 14.91 12.06
N THR A 174 -2.80 13.71 12.24
CA THR A 174 -1.39 13.40 11.95
C THR A 174 -1.19 12.65 10.63
N TYR A 175 -2.27 12.39 9.91
CA TYR A 175 -2.31 11.67 8.63
C TYR A 175 -2.98 12.54 7.56
N THR A 176 -2.89 12.11 6.31
CA THR A 176 -3.34 12.90 5.15
C THR A 176 -4.20 12.08 4.21
N THR A 177 -5.26 12.69 3.71
CA THR A 177 -6.06 12.24 2.57
C THR A 177 -5.68 12.98 1.28
N ARG A 178 -4.72 13.91 1.35
CA ARG A 178 -4.31 14.79 0.25
C ARG A 178 -3.09 14.30 -0.50
N ILE A 179 -3.08 14.53 -1.81
CA ILE A 179 -1.95 14.09 -2.65
C ILE A 179 -0.63 14.81 -2.34
N ASP A 180 -0.68 16.04 -1.82
CA ASP A 180 0.51 16.80 -1.42
C ASP A 180 1.01 16.43 -0.01
N GLY A 181 0.28 15.58 0.69
CA GLY A 181 0.67 15.03 1.99
C GLY A 181 0.45 15.97 3.17
N VAL A 182 -0.26 17.09 3.00
CA VAL A 182 -0.67 17.93 4.13
C VAL A 182 -1.68 17.17 4.97
N ASN A 183 -1.44 17.11 6.28
CA ASN A 183 -2.31 16.37 7.18
C ASN A 183 -3.72 16.97 7.26
N ASP A 184 -4.68 16.13 7.66
CA ASP A 184 -6.03 16.54 7.99
C ASP A 184 -6.03 17.60 9.11
N VAL A 185 -6.97 18.53 9.04
CA VAL A 185 -6.96 19.72 9.88
C VAL A 185 -7.52 19.37 11.26
N ASN A 186 -6.67 19.50 12.28
CA ASN A 186 -7.01 19.12 13.66
C ASN A 186 -8.31 19.73 14.22
N VAL A 187 -8.72 20.91 13.75
CA VAL A 187 -9.94 21.64 14.19
C VAL A 187 -11.11 21.51 13.21
N SER A 188 -10.98 20.75 12.13
CA SER A 188 -12.08 20.43 11.22
C SER A 188 -12.61 19.03 11.51
N MET A 189 -13.76 18.72 10.92
CA MET A 189 -14.28 17.36 10.96
C MET A 189 -13.33 16.44 10.20
N VAL A 190 -13.17 15.21 10.67
CA VAL A 190 -12.29 14.26 10.02
C VAL A 190 -12.73 13.96 8.59
N ASP A 191 -11.78 13.85 7.67
CA ASP A 191 -12.09 13.39 6.32
C ASP A 191 -12.63 11.95 6.32
N MET A 192 -13.63 11.67 5.47
CA MET A 192 -14.17 10.32 5.30
C MET A 192 -13.37 9.54 4.25
N GLY A 193 -12.20 9.03 4.63
CA GLY A 193 -11.36 8.30 3.68
C GLY A 193 -10.13 7.64 4.29
N TYR A 194 -9.35 7.01 3.42
CA TYR A 194 -8.07 6.41 3.80
C TYR A 194 -7.08 7.53 4.13
N HIS A 195 -6.56 7.51 5.36
CA HIS A 195 -5.55 8.43 5.86
C HIS A 195 -4.14 7.85 5.73
N TYR A 196 -3.34 8.42 4.84
CA TYR A 196 -1.94 8.08 4.59
C TYR A 196 -1.00 8.78 5.57
N ASN A 197 0.23 8.28 5.71
CA ASN A 197 1.29 8.95 6.47
C ASN A 197 2.22 9.82 5.60
N ARG A 198 1.90 9.96 4.32
CA ARG A 198 2.66 10.72 3.32
C ARG A 198 1.75 11.09 2.14
N GLY A 199 2.13 12.10 1.37
CA GLY A 199 1.53 12.39 0.08
C GLY A 199 1.91 11.37 -0.99
N VAL A 200 1.32 11.51 -2.17
CA VAL A 200 1.64 10.70 -3.35
C VAL A 200 3.10 10.98 -3.75
N ALA A 201 3.84 9.93 -4.08
CA ALA A 201 5.22 10.10 -4.53
C ALA A 201 5.26 10.91 -5.84
N LEU A 202 6.27 11.76 -5.98
CA LEU A 202 6.56 12.49 -7.22
C LEU A 202 7.79 11.89 -7.88
N TYR A 203 7.71 11.67 -9.17
CA TYR A 203 8.81 11.22 -10.00
C TYR A 203 9.16 12.27 -11.06
N GLU A 204 10.46 12.44 -11.26
CA GLU A 204 11.00 13.36 -12.26
C GLU A 204 11.04 12.68 -13.63
N LEU A 205 10.50 13.35 -14.64
CA LEU A 205 10.70 13.04 -16.05
C LEU A 205 11.80 13.94 -16.59
N THR A 206 12.73 13.36 -17.33
CA THR A 206 13.71 14.09 -18.14
C THR A 206 13.82 13.45 -19.52
N VAL A 207 13.65 14.25 -20.57
CA VAL A 207 13.85 13.84 -21.96
C VAL A 207 15.00 14.62 -22.56
N ILE A 208 16.04 13.89 -22.99
CA ILE A 208 17.20 14.45 -23.66
C ILE A 208 16.99 14.31 -25.16
N VAL A 209 17.01 15.42 -25.90
CA VAL A 209 16.99 15.39 -27.37
C VAL A 209 18.44 15.39 -27.85
N MET A 210 18.81 14.39 -28.65
CA MET A 210 20.17 14.24 -29.16
C MET A 210 20.19 14.18 -30.68
N ALA A 211 21.20 14.81 -31.28
CA ALA A 211 21.55 14.61 -32.68
C ALA A 211 22.31 13.29 -32.84
N GLU A 212 22.12 12.61 -33.96
CA GLU A 212 22.92 11.44 -34.32
C GLU A 212 23.89 11.71 -35.48
N ASP A 213 23.67 12.78 -36.24
CA ASP A 213 24.55 13.10 -37.37
C ASP A 213 25.91 13.60 -36.85
N ALA A 214 26.96 12.83 -37.12
CA ALA A 214 28.33 13.20 -36.77
C ALA A 214 28.80 14.51 -37.45
N ASN A 215 28.13 14.92 -38.53
CA ASN A 215 28.40 16.17 -39.25
C ASN A 215 27.51 17.33 -38.78
N ASP A 216 26.45 17.05 -38.03
CA ASP A 216 25.58 18.06 -37.42
C ASP A 216 25.21 17.64 -35.98
N PRO A 217 26.03 18.01 -34.99
CA PRO A 217 25.85 17.58 -33.60
C PRO A 217 24.71 18.31 -32.88
N ASN A 218 23.95 19.17 -33.56
CA ASN A 218 22.89 19.96 -32.94
C ASN A 218 21.58 19.17 -32.87
N ALA A 219 20.88 19.26 -31.74
CA ALA A 219 19.53 18.71 -31.61
C ALA A 219 18.55 19.49 -32.52
N HIS A 220 17.77 18.78 -33.34
CA HIS A 220 16.85 19.35 -34.35
C HIS A 220 15.39 19.01 -34.06
N GLY A 221 14.85 19.70 -33.07
CA GLY A 221 13.47 19.57 -32.63
C GLY A 221 13.36 19.58 -31.11
N MET A 222 12.15 19.33 -30.64
CA MET A 222 11.86 19.26 -29.21
C MET A 222 10.91 18.13 -28.86
N VAL A 223 10.84 17.78 -27.59
CA VAL A 223 9.82 16.91 -27.03
C VAL A 223 8.94 17.72 -26.08
N ASP A 224 7.65 17.41 -26.05
CA ASP A 224 6.67 18.07 -25.18
C ASP A 224 5.79 17.01 -24.50
N PRO A 225 5.79 16.91 -23.15
CA PRO A 225 6.72 17.57 -22.22
C PRO A 225 8.13 16.97 -22.31
N ASN A 226 9.19 17.77 -22.14
CA ASN A 226 10.58 17.28 -22.06
C ASN A 226 11.11 17.15 -20.63
N SER A 227 10.39 17.66 -19.64
CA SER A 227 10.75 17.57 -18.23
C SER A 227 9.52 17.82 -17.36
N GLY A 228 9.59 17.43 -16.09
CA GLY A 228 8.56 17.75 -15.11
C GLY A 228 8.54 16.80 -13.93
N TRP A 229 7.74 17.16 -12.92
CA TRP A 229 7.43 16.30 -11.79
C TRP A 229 6.01 15.80 -11.93
N TYR A 230 5.84 14.49 -11.81
CA TYR A 230 4.55 13.82 -12.00
C TYR A 230 4.29 12.90 -10.82
N TYR A 231 3.03 12.83 -10.41
CA TYR A 231 2.62 11.90 -9.37
C TYR A 231 2.78 10.45 -9.84
N GLU A 232 3.06 9.55 -8.89
CA GLU A 232 3.16 8.12 -9.10
C GLU A 232 1.94 7.57 -9.86
N GLY A 233 2.19 6.76 -10.89
CA GLY A 233 1.16 6.13 -11.71
C GLY A 233 0.52 7.03 -12.76
N VAL A 234 0.85 8.33 -12.82
CA VAL A 234 0.38 9.21 -13.90
C VAL A 234 0.98 8.75 -15.23
N GLU A 235 0.13 8.58 -16.23
CA GLU A 235 0.54 8.36 -17.61
C GLU A 235 0.78 9.71 -18.30
N VAL A 236 2.00 9.88 -18.84
CA VAL A 236 2.44 11.09 -19.54
C VAL A 236 2.67 10.78 -21.01
N THR A 237 1.92 11.44 -21.90
CA THR A 237 2.13 11.35 -23.35
C THR A 237 3.18 12.35 -23.82
N LEU A 238 4.36 11.84 -24.16
CA LEU A 238 5.44 12.61 -24.78
C LEU A 238 5.20 12.76 -26.27
N THR A 239 5.36 13.96 -26.82
CA THR A 239 5.23 14.22 -28.26
C THR A 239 6.52 14.80 -28.83
N ALA A 240 7.16 14.05 -29.72
CA ALA A 240 8.29 14.54 -30.51
C ALA A 240 7.82 15.50 -31.62
N LYS A 241 8.47 16.65 -31.69
CA LYS A 241 8.25 17.73 -32.66
C LYS A 241 9.59 18.02 -33.36
N PRO A 242 9.97 17.22 -34.38
CA PRO A 242 11.18 17.47 -35.18
C PRO A 242 11.07 18.78 -35.95
N ASP A 243 12.21 19.44 -36.17
CA ASP A 243 12.29 20.62 -37.04
C ASP A 243 12.07 20.26 -38.52
N ASP A 244 11.80 21.27 -39.35
CA ASP A 244 11.60 21.07 -40.79
C ASP A 244 12.82 20.40 -41.45
N GLY A 245 12.57 19.28 -42.15
CA GLY A 245 13.63 18.47 -42.77
C GLY A 245 14.19 17.36 -41.88
N TYR A 246 13.79 17.31 -40.61
CA TYR A 246 14.18 16.26 -39.66
C TYR A 246 13.01 15.33 -39.33
N TYR A 247 13.33 14.15 -38.82
CA TYR A 247 12.34 13.17 -38.35
C TYR A 247 12.85 12.50 -37.08
N LEU A 248 11.92 12.07 -36.23
CA LEU A 248 12.25 11.25 -35.07
C LEU A 248 12.74 9.88 -35.57
N LYS A 249 13.98 9.54 -35.25
CA LYS A 249 14.53 8.20 -35.43
C LYS A 249 13.97 7.25 -34.40
N GLY A 250 13.85 7.66 -33.13
CA GLY A 250 13.23 6.85 -32.09
C GLY A 250 13.43 7.38 -30.68
N TRP A 251 12.77 6.71 -29.75
CA TRP A 251 12.92 6.87 -28.30
C TRP A 251 13.82 5.79 -27.76
N TYR A 252 14.70 6.15 -26.83
CA TYR A 252 15.67 5.26 -26.22
C TYR A 252 15.70 5.48 -24.71
N ASP A 253 16.10 4.46 -23.97
CA ASP A 253 16.44 4.61 -22.55
C ASP A 253 17.83 5.25 -22.40
N ILE A 254 18.25 5.47 -21.15
CA ILE A 254 19.57 6.03 -20.82
C ILE A 254 20.76 5.15 -21.25
N ASN A 255 20.52 3.87 -21.54
CA ASN A 255 21.53 2.92 -22.02
C ASN A 255 21.53 2.78 -23.55
N ASP A 256 20.83 3.68 -24.25
CA ASP A 256 20.68 3.70 -25.69
C ASP A 256 19.93 2.49 -26.27
N VAL A 257 19.06 1.87 -25.46
CA VAL A 257 18.17 0.79 -25.89
C VAL A 257 16.89 1.40 -26.47
N LEU A 258 16.59 1.03 -27.71
CA LEU A 258 15.39 1.49 -28.41
C LEU A 258 14.10 1.03 -27.70
N ILE A 259 13.18 1.98 -27.50
CA ILE A 259 11.86 1.79 -26.90
C ILE A 259 10.77 1.85 -27.97
N ALA A 260 10.74 2.91 -28.79
CA ALA A 260 9.66 3.15 -29.75
C ALA A 260 10.09 4.01 -30.94
N TYR A 261 9.32 3.95 -32.03
CA TYR A 261 9.51 4.78 -33.24
C TYR A 261 8.41 5.82 -33.45
N THR A 262 7.34 5.75 -32.66
CA THR A 262 6.16 6.60 -32.81
C THR A 262 6.46 8.02 -32.38
N LYS A 263 5.89 9.03 -33.06
CA LYS A 263 6.05 10.44 -32.63
C LYS A 263 5.49 10.72 -31.24
N LYS A 264 4.62 9.86 -30.73
CA LYS A 264 4.09 9.89 -29.37
C LYS A 264 4.56 8.67 -28.59
N LEU A 265 4.91 8.87 -27.32
CA LEU A 265 5.28 7.82 -26.38
C LEU A 265 4.54 8.05 -25.07
N ASP A 266 3.76 7.07 -24.63
CA ASP A 266 3.09 7.10 -23.33
C ASP A 266 4.01 6.46 -22.29
N VAL A 267 4.24 7.17 -21.18
CA VAL A 267 5.14 6.78 -20.11
C VAL A 267 4.38 6.79 -18.79
N ILE A 268 4.36 5.67 -18.07
CA ILE A 268 3.82 5.61 -16.72
C ILE A 268 4.92 6.04 -15.74
N MET A 269 4.62 7.03 -14.89
CA MET A 269 5.56 7.57 -13.93
C MET A 269 5.56 6.73 -12.64
N ASP A 270 6.32 5.63 -12.63
CA ASP A 270 6.50 4.72 -11.48
C ASP A 270 7.91 4.80 -10.85
N ALA A 271 8.79 5.57 -11.48
CA ALA A 271 10.15 5.90 -11.06
C ALA A 271 10.59 7.18 -11.77
N ASN A 272 11.74 7.74 -11.38
CA ASN A 272 12.36 8.80 -12.18
C ASN A 272 12.68 8.25 -13.58
N GLN A 273 12.20 8.95 -14.61
CA GLN A 273 12.33 8.55 -15.99
C GLN A 273 13.35 9.42 -16.71
N VAL A 274 14.35 8.79 -17.34
CA VAL A 274 15.30 9.46 -18.23
C VAL A 274 15.24 8.81 -19.60
N LEU A 275 14.80 9.57 -20.60
CA LEU A 275 14.59 9.11 -21.96
C LEU A 275 15.41 9.94 -22.95
N ILE A 276 15.81 9.34 -24.05
CA ILE A 276 16.53 9.99 -25.13
C ILE A 276 15.66 9.96 -26.39
N ALA A 277 15.43 11.12 -27.00
CA ALA A 277 14.82 11.23 -28.32
C ALA A 277 15.91 11.56 -29.34
N LYS A 278 15.97 10.78 -30.42
CA LYS A 278 16.87 10.98 -31.56
C LYS A 278 16.06 11.11 -32.83
#